data_AF-A0A381SPC1-F1
#
_entry.id   AF-A0A381SPC1-F1
#
_cell.length_a   1.000
_cell.length_b   1.000
_cell.length_c   1.000
_cell.angle_alpha   90.00
_cell.angle_beta   90.00
_cell.angle_gamma   90.00
#
_symmetry.space_group_name_H-M   'P 1'
#
loop_
_entity.id
_entity.type
_entity.pdbx_description
1 polymer ?
#
loop_
_entity_poly.entity_id
_entity_poly.type
_entity_poly.pdbx_seq_one_letter_code
_entity_poly.pdbx_strand_id
1 'polypeptide(L)'
;SGKFFVSTGEVLISSFDINGRESGETLSASIDYSSVILNANLEWTYPLAYMEVVSGDGTDVYRQRIDMSDTREFGAHNLSLPLDLSNRKWIRIEVWDIARNGAFTQPVWLE
;
A
#
# COMPACT_ATOMS: atom_id res chain seq x y z
N SER A 1 -0.85 17.71 -6.65
CA SER A 1 -0.21 16.41 -6.42
C SER A 1 -0.74 15.44 -7.46
N GLY A 2 0.04 14.43 -7.82
CA GLY A 2 -0.31 13.45 -8.84
C GLY A 2 -1.02 12.24 -8.25
N LYS A 3 -2.29 12.06 -8.58
CA LYS A 3 -3.07 10.86 -8.23
C LYS A 3 -2.87 9.80 -9.31
N PHE A 4 -1.77 9.06 -9.24
CA PHE A 4 -1.48 8.00 -10.19
C PHE A 4 -0.81 6.81 -9.50
N PHE A 5 -1.16 5.61 -9.96
CA PHE A 5 -0.48 4.36 -9.63
C PHE A 5 0.31 3.92 -10.85
N VAL A 6 1.45 3.25 -10.62
CA VAL A 6 2.21 2.60 -11.70
C VAL A 6 1.89 1.13 -11.61
N SER A 7 1.55 0.52 -12.74
CA SER A 7 1.26 -0.90 -12.87
C SER A 7 1.80 -1.40 -14.21
N THR A 8 2.18 -2.67 -14.26
CA THR A 8 2.47 -3.38 -15.51
C THR A 8 1.18 -3.72 -16.30
N GLY A 9 0.02 -3.71 -15.64
CA GLY A 9 -1.31 -3.99 -16.20
C GLY A 9 -1.97 -5.24 -15.59
N GLU A 10 -1.18 -6.19 -15.09
CA GLU A 10 -1.66 -7.47 -14.55
C GLU A 10 -2.04 -7.42 -13.07
N VAL A 11 -1.58 -6.39 -12.35
CA VAL A 11 -1.93 -6.10 -10.95
C VAL A 11 -2.42 -4.66 -10.87
N LEU A 12 -3.56 -4.42 -10.25
CA LEU A 12 -4.17 -3.10 -10.14
C LEU A 12 -4.48 -2.79 -8.68
N ILE A 13 -4.17 -1.56 -8.27
CA ILE A 13 -4.58 -0.98 -6.98
C ILE A 13 -5.65 0.07 -7.31
N SER A 14 -6.91 -0.33 -7.32
CA SER A 14 -8.02 0.52 -7.79
C SER A 14 -8.42 1.58 -6.76
N SER A 15 -8.13 1.36 -5.49
CA SER A 15 -8.17 2.38 -4.44
C SER A 15 -7.08 2.15 -3.40
N PHE A 16 -6.66 3.22 -2.73
CA PHE A 16 -5.70 3.19 -1.64
C PHE A 16 -5.87 4.43 -0.76
N ASP A 17 -5.98 4.23 0.54
CA ASP A 17 -5.93 5.31 1.53
C ASP A 17 -5.28 4.87 2.85
N ILE A 18 -4.75 5.85 3.56
CA ILE A 18 -4.31 5.72 4.96
C ILE A 18 -5.18 6.66 5.79
N ASN A 19 -6.07 6.11 6.61
CA ASN A 19 -7.08 6.88 7.36
C ASN A 19 -7.83 7.91 6.48
N GLY A 20 -8.23 7.52 5.28
CA GLY A 20 -8.94 8.36 4.32
C GLY A 20 -8.07 9.38 3.56
N ARG A 21 -6.74 9.30 3.67
CA ARG A 21 -5.80 10.10 2.86
C ARG A 21 -5.24 9.29 1.71
N GLU A 22 -5.40 9.83 0.51
CA GLU A 22 -4.95 9.18 -0.72
C GLU A 22 -3.49 9.54 -1.06
N SER A 23 -2.93 8.83 -2.04
CA SER A 23 -1.62 9.12 -2.63
C SER A 23 -1.38 10.62 -2.90
N GLY A 24 -0.25 11.12 -2.38
CA GLY A 24 0.17 12.51 -2.51
C GLY A 24 -0.51 13.48 -1.54
N GLU A 25 -1.37 13.00 -0.65
CA GLU A 25 -1.93 13.76 0.47
C GLU A 25 -1.11 13.56 1.75
N THR A 26 -1.47 14.32 2.78
CA THR A 26 -0.80 14.33 4.08
C THR A 26 -1.78 13.95 5.18
N LEU A 27 -1.39 13.02 6.04
CA LEU A 27 -2.10 12.67 7.26
C LEU A 27 -1.67 13.63 8.39
N SER A 28 -2.64 14.22 9.07
CA SER A 28 -2.38 15.22 10.13
C SER A 28 -1.63 14.62 11.32
N ALA A 29 -0.76 15.42 11.95
CA ALA A 29 -0.09 15.08 13.20
C ALA A 29 -1.04 14.90 14.41
N SER A 30 -2.32 15.26 14.28
CA SER A 30 -3.35 15.04 15.30
C SER A 30 -3.86 13.59 15.35
N ILE A 31 -3.50 12.77 14.37
CA ILE A 31 -3.87 11.35 14.31
C ILE A 31 -2.89 10.52 15.14
N ASP A 32 -3.40 9.54 15.86
CA ASP A 32 -2.57 8.54 16.54
C ASP A 32 -1.94 7.58 15.51
N TYR A 33 -0.63 7.75 15.27
CA TYR A 33 0.10 6.93 14.31
C TYR A 33 0.38 5.51 14.81
N SER A 34 0.13 5.18 16.08
CA SER A 34 0.27 3.80 16.57
C SER A 34 -0.85 2.88 16.10
N SER A 35 -1.95 3.44 15.57
CA SER A 35 -3.10 2.69 15.07
C SER A 35 -3.74 3.39 13.87
N VAL A 36 -3.07 3.37 12.72
CA VAL A 36 -3.65 3.83 11.45
C VAL A 36 -4.19 2.65 10.64
N ILE A 37 -5.26 2.89 9.90
CA ILE A 37 -5.86 1.91 9.00
C ILE A 37 -5.41 2.19 7.58
N LEU A 38 -4.77 1.19 6.99
CA LEU A 38 -4.56 1.12 5.55
C LEU A 38 -5.76 0.43 4.91
N ASN A 39 -6.31 1.03 3.86
CA ASN A 39 -7.28 0.37 2.99
C ASN A 39 -6.77 0.34 1.56
N ALA A 40 -7.04 -0.77 0.86
CA ALA A 40 -6.74 -0.89 -0.56
C ALA A 40 -7.71 -1.85 -1.25
N ASN A 41 -8.10 -1.52 -2.48
CA ASN A 41 -8.80 -2.46 -3.36
C ASN A 41 -7.81 -2.97 -4.40
N LEU A 42 -7.64 -4.28 -4.45
CA LEU A 42 -6.69 -4.98 -5.31
C LEU A 42 -7.44 -5.81 -6.34
N GLU A 43 -6.95 -5.80 -7.58
CA GLU A 43 -7.43 -6.63 -8.67
C GLU A 43 -6.22 -7.20 -9.42
N TRP A 44 -6.29 -8.44 -9.90
CA TRP A 44 -5.13 -9.06 -10.56
C TRP A 44 -5.50 -10.17 -11.54
N THR A 45 -4.58 -10.46 -12.47
CA THR A 45 -4.71 -11.55 -13.44
C THR A 45 -4.08 -12.86 -12.95
N TYR A 46 -2.83 -12.83 -12.48
CA TYR A 46 -2.14 -14.00 -11.94
C TYR A 46 -2.18 -14.01 -10.41
N PRO A 47 -2.15 -15.18 -9.74
CA PRO A 47 -2.05 -15.26 -8.29
C PRO A 47 -1.00 -14.30 -7.73
N LEU A 48 -1.37 -13.59 -6.67
CA LEU A 48 -0.45 -12.70 -5.98
C LEU A 48 0.62 -13.52 -5.25
N ALA A 49 1.82 -12.96 -5.17
CA ALA A 49 2.90 -13.52 -4.36
C ALA A 49 2.94 -12.84 -3.00
N TYR A 50 2.92 -11.51 -2.97
CA TYR A 50 2.97 -10.74 -1.73
C TYR A 50 2.58 -9.28 -1.95
N MET A 51 2.25 -8.61 -0.86
CA MET A 51 2.21 -7.15 -0.75
C MET A 51 3.32 -6.69 0.20
N GLU A 52 3.90 -5.52 -0.06
CA GLU A 52 4.75 -4.81 0.89
C GLU A 52 4.11 -3.48 1.29
N VAL A 53 4.06 -3.24 2.59
CA VAL A 53 3.92 -1.89 3.15
C VAL A 53 5.31 -1.30 3.28
N VAL A 54 5.57 -0.19 2.61
CA VAL A 54 6.85 0.50 2.60
C VAL A 54 6.68 1.86 3.26
N SER A 55 7.45 2.15 4.29
CA SER A 55 7.42 3.44 4.98
C SER A 55 8.83 3.94 5.27
N GLY A 56 8.99 5.22 5.56
CA GLY A 56 10.29 5.78 5.92
C GLY A 56 10.17 6.88 6.96
N ASP A 57 11.23 7.08 7.75
CA ASP A 57 11.31 8.12 8.78
C ASP A 57 12.10 9.36 8.33
N GLY A 58 12.55 9.36 7.07
CA GLY A 58 13.41 10.40 6.47
C GLY A 58 14.89 10.02 6.43
N THR A 59 15.30 8.98 7.15
CA THR A 59 16.65 8.40 7.13
C THR A 59 16.62 6.97 6.61
N ASP A 60 15.79 6.13 7.24
CA ASP A 60 15.67 4.71 6.95
C ASP A 60 14.35 4.37 6.27
N VAL A 61 14.36 3.26 5.52
CA VAL A 61 13.18 2.68 4.86
C VAL A 61 12.86 1.34 5.51
N TYR A 62 11.58 1.16 5.85
CA TYR A 62 11.04 -0.01 6.53
C TYR A 62 10.08 -0.74 5.59
N ARG A 63 10.13 -2.07 5.62
CA ARG A 63 9.29 -2.94 4.78
C ARG A 63 8.61 -3.98 5.65
N GLN A 64 7.28 -4.03 5.57
CA GLN A 64 6.48 -5.12 6.13
C GLN A 64 5.89 -5.90 4.96
N ARG A 65 6.28 -7.16 4.84
CA ARG A 65 5.77 -8.06 3.81
C ARG A 65 4.55 -8.82 4.33
N ILE A 66 3.52 -8.91 3.50
CA ILE A 66 2.29 -9.64 3.73
C ILE A 66 2.20 -10.72 2.66
N ASP A 67 2.09 -11.97 3.08
CA ASP A 67 1.92 -13.10 2.18
C ASP A 67 0.54 -13.05 1.52
N MET A 68 0.52 -13.26 0.21
CA MET A 68 -0.70 -13.28 -0.61
C MET A 68 -0.77 -14.55 -1.49
N SER A 69 0.06 -15.55 -1.16
CA SER A 69 0.24 -16.77 -1.96
C SER A 69 -0.98 -17.70 -1.98
N ASP A 70 -1.99 -17.44 -1.14
CA ASP A 70 -3.27 -18.15 -1.10
C ASP A 70 -4.29 -17.65 -2.13
N THR A 71 -3.99 -16.55 -2.81
CA THR A 71 -4.83 -16.00 -3.87
C THR A 71 -4.83 -16.86 -5.14
N ARG A 72 -5.88 -16.74 -5.95
CA ARG A 72 -6.03 -17.42 -7.26
C ARG A 72 -6.05 -16.40 -8.39
N GLU A 73 -5.91 -16.85 -9.63
CA GLU A 73 -6.00 -16.02 -10.84
C GLU A 73 -7.32 -15.23 -10.93
N PHE A 74 -7.30 -14.13 -11.68
CA PHE A 74 -8.45 -13.26 -11.95
C PHE A 74 -9.23 -12.84 -10.69
N GLY A 75 -8.49 -12.48 -9.64
CA GLY A 75 -9.05 -12.19 -8.32
C GLY A 75 -9.21 -10.71 -8.04
N ALA A 76 -10.00 -10.43 -7.00
CA ALA A 76 -10.12 -9.11 -6.41
C ALA A 76 -10.19 -9.24 -4.87
N HIS A 77 -9.64 -8.27 -4.15
CA HIS A 77 -9.64 -8.27 -2.69
C HIS A 77 -9.66 -6.85 -2.13
N ASN A 78 -10.56 -6.63 -1.18
CA ASN A 78 -10.59 -5.40 -0.39
C ASN A 78 -9.82 -5.66 0.92
N LEU A 79 -8.71 -4.98 1.06
CA LEU A 79 -7.84 -5.06 2.22
C LEU A 79 -8.16 -3.93 3.20
N SER A 80 -8.19 -4.26 4.48
CA SER A 80 -8.14 -3.28 5.58
C SER A 80 -7.19 -3.80 6.65
N LEU A 81 -6.12 -3.05 6.94
CA LEU A 81 -5.01 -3.50 7.78
C LEU A 81 -4.63 -2.39 8.78
N PRO A 82 -4.66 -2.67 10.10
CA PRO A 82 -4.09 -1.76 11.09
C PRO A 82 -2.56 -1.78 11.02
N LEU A 83 -1.95 -0.60 11.14
CA LEU A 83 -0.51 -0.38 11.10
C LEU A 83 -0.07 0.55 12.23
N ASP A 84 1.14 0.33 12.72
CA ASP A 84 1.88 1.28 13.54
C ASP A 84 2.88 2.04 12.65
N LEU A 85 2.62 3.32 12.43
CA LEU A 85 3.46 4.26 11.70
C LEU A 85 4.12 5.29 12.62
N SER A 86 4.26 4.97 13.91
CA SER A 86 4.99 5.81 14.85
C SER A 86 6.39 6.12 14.31
N ASN A 87 6.75 7.41 14.35
CA ASN A 87 8.04 7.93 13.85
C ASN A 87 8.26 7.77 12.34
N ARG A 88 7.22 7.47 11.54
CA ARG A 88 7.30 7.50 10.08
C ARG A 88 6.93 8.89 9.55
N LYS A 89 7.43 9.21 8.36
CA LYS A 89 7.21 10.45 7.61
C LYS A 89 6.46 10.22 6.29
N TRP A 90 6.45 8.99 5.80
CA TRP A 90 5.66 8.62 4.63
C TRP A 90 5.41 7.12 4.59
N ILE A 91 4.38 6.72 3.83
CA ILE A 91 3.99 5.33 3.60
C ILE A 91 3.47 5.15 2.16
N ARG A 92 3.75 4.00 1.54
CA ARG A 92 3.12 3.50 0.31
C ARG A 92 2.97 1.99 0.35
N ILE A 93 2.31 1.41 -0.65
CA ILE A 93 2.28 -0.04 -0.86
C ILE A 93 2.81 -0.44 -2.22
N GLU A 94 3.28 -1.69 -2.29
CA GLU A 94 3.68 -2.37 -3.50
C GLU A 94 3.03 -3.77 -3.50
N VAL A 95 2.44 -4.20 -4.60
CA VAL A 95 1.79 -5.50 -4.75
C VAL A 95 2.43 -6.24 -5.92
N TRP A 96 2.77 -7.51 -5.73
CA TRP A 96 3.51 -8.30 -6.70
C TRP A 96 2.85 -9.67 -6.92
N ASP A 97 2.74 -10.08 -8.18
CA ASP A 97 2.25 -11.41 -8.54
C ASP A 97 3.39 -12.44 -8.65
N ILE A 98 3.02 -13.72 -8.82
CA ILE A 98 3.97 -14.81 -8.99
C ILE A 98 4.84 -14.71 -10.25
N ALA A 99 4.42 -13.92 -11.25
CA ALA A 99 5.14 -13.67 -12.49
C ALA A 99 6.04 -12.41 -12.40
N ARG A 100 6.10 -11.75 -11.24
CA ARG A 100 6.83 -10.50 -10.97
C ARG A 100 6.27 -9.28 -11.68
N ASN A 101 5.01 -9.32 -12.09
CA ASN A 101 4.26 -8.12 -12.42
C ASN A 101 3.91 -7.40 -11.11
N GLY A 102 3.82 -6.07 -11.15
CA GLY A 102 3.63 -5.32 -9.93
C GLY A 102 2.92 -3.99 -10.13
N ALA A 103 2.34 -3.52 -9.04
CA ALA A 103 1.77 -2.20 -8.91
C ALA A 103 2.24 -1.52 -7.62
N PHE A 104 2.42 -0.21 -7.65
CA PHE A 104 2.75 0.56 -6.46
C PHE A 104 2.07 1.93 -6.43
N THR A 105 1.83 2.42 -5.21
CA THR A 105 1.20 3.72 -4.96
C THR A 105 2.23 4.83 -4.78
N GLN A 106 1.83 6.07 -5.00
CA GLN A 106 2.59 7.23 -4.51
C GLN A 106 2.41 7.35 -2.99
N PRO A 107 3.38 7.94 -2.27
CA PRO A 107 3.32 8.00 -0.83
C PRO A 107 2.17 8.87 -0.31
N VAL A 108 1.63 8.49 0.85
CA VAL A 108 0.95 9.39 1.79
C VAL A 108 2.02 9.92 2.73
N TRP A 109 2.02 11.23 2.95
CA TRP A 109 2.94 11.90 3.88
C TRP A 109 2.35 11.94 5.29
N LEU A 110 3.21 11.97 6.30
CA LEU A 110 2.84 12.06 7.72
C LEU A 110 3.52 13.32 8.29
N GLU A 111 2.77 14.16 9.01
CA GLU A 111 3.28 15.39 9.63
C GLU A 111 4.15 15.12 10.86
#